data_AF-B7K4L3-F1
#
_entry.id   AF-B7K4L3-F1
#
_cell.length_a   1.000
_cell.length_b   1.000
_cell.length_c   1.000
_cell.angle_alpha   90.00
_cell.angle_beta   90.00
_cell.angle_gamma   90.00
#
_symmetry.space_group_name_H-M   'P 1'
#
loop_
_entity.id
_entity.type
_entity.pdbx_description
1 polymer ?
#
loop_
_entity_poly.entity_id
_entity_poly.type
_entity_poly.pdbx_seq_one_letter_code
_entity_poly.pdbx_strand_id
1 'polypeptide(L)'
;MNQGIQPLKAVWRKRLVRDLPHCDQQKSESILCWLLSHETETNSLSHDLASVNERLNYRYRILRQRYLYVDSHQAYGHLISRLGSVLVGIASVQRWMKQRFNSQHETLRLIQIVVQELLDNDVNLQKRIKPISRYTTDPSLHKALVFATVEEYCLQKVHNQPLLIHRLRQYLQSQLHPETHQAA
;
A
#
# COMPACT_ATOMS: atom_id res chain seq x y z
N MET A 1 -1.86 22.55 -11.38
CA MET A 1 -0.46 22.10 -11.12
C MET A 1 0.05 22.85 -9.90
N ASN A 2 0.22 22.17 -8.77
CA ASN A 2 0.72 22.78 -7.53
C ASN A 2 2.21 23.15 -7.69
N GLN A 3 2.52 24.45 -7.64
CA GLN A 3 3.88 24.98 -7.87
C GLN A 3 4.90 24.52 -6.80
N GLY A 4 4.45 24.09 -5.61
CA GLY A 4 5.32 23.65 -4.51
C GLY A 4 6.06 22.32 -4.72
N ILE A 5 5.56 21.40 -5.56
CA ILE A 5 6.14 20.04 -5.72
C ILE A 5 7.18 19.98 -6.86
N GLN A 6 7.26 21.04 -7.69
CA GLN A 6 8.21 21.12 -8.82
C GLN A 6 9.68 20.85 -8.45
N PRO A 7 10.26 21.43 -7.39
CA PRO A 7 11.64 21.13 -7.01
C PRO A 7 11.84 19.64 -6.67
N LEU A 8 10.84 19.03 -6.01
CA LEU A 8 10.89 17.62 -5.64
C LEU A 8 10.79 16.71 -6.86
N LYS A 9 9.96 17.06 -7.84
CA LYS A 9 9.85 16.32 -9.11
C LYS A 9 11.19 16.22 -9.85
N ALA A 10 11.95 17.33 -9.92
CA ALA A 10 13.26 17.34 -10.57
C ALA A 10 14.29 16.47 -9.84
N VAL A 11 14.32 16.53 -8.50
CA VAL A 11 15.19 15.69 -7.67
C VAL A 11 14.87 14.21 -7.87
N TRP A 12 13.59 13.84 -7.81
CA TRP A 12 13.17 12.45 -7.96
C TRP A 12 13.39 11.92 -9.38
N ARG A 13 13.20 12.73 -10.41
CA ARG A 13 13.53 12.33 -11.78
C ARG A 13 15.01 11.98 -11.93
N LYS A 14 15.92 12.85 -11.45
CA LYS A 14 17.38 12.58 -11.48
C LYS A 14 17.72 11.31 -10.69
N ARG A 15 17.08 11.13 -9.53
CA ARG A 15 17.28 9.95 -8.71
C ARG A 15 16.82 8.67 -9.39
N LEU A 16 15.64 8.66 -10.02
CA LEU A 16 15.13 7.46 -10.70
C LEU A 16 16.04 7.04 -11.85
N VAL A 17 16.55 7.98 -12.64
CA VAL A 17 17.54 7.68 -13.70
C VAL A 17 18.82 7.05 -13.12
N ARG A 18 19.30 7.55 -11.98
CA ARG A 18 20.47 7.00 -11.30
C ARG A 18 20.22 5.62 -10.67
N ASP A 19 19.10 5.47 -9.98
CA ASP A 19 18.78 4.27 -9.20
C ASP A 19 18.26 3.12 -10.09
N LEU A 20 17.78 3.42 -11.31
CA LEU A 20 17.22 2.47 -12.29
C LEU A 20 17.83 2.68 -13.70
N PRO A 21 19.15 2.48 -13.89
CA PRO A 21 19.83 2.77 -15.16
C PRO A 21 19.37 1.89 -16.34
N HIS A 22 18.76 0.75 -16.06
CA HIS A 22 18.25 -0.19 -17.07
C HIS A 22 16.75 -0.04 -17.33
N CYS A 23 16.05 0.86 -16.62
CA CYS A 23 14.68 1.20 -16.96
C CYS A 23 14.67 2.12 -18.17
N ASP A 24 13.76 1.85 -19.11
CA ASP A 24 13.45 2.84 -20.14
C ASP A 24 12.90 4.14 -19.50
N GLN A 25 12.98 5.23 -20.27
CA GLN A 25 12.53 6.54 -19.82
C GLN A 25 11.04 6.57 -19.48
N GLN A 26 10.24 5.74 -20.16
CA GLN A 26 8.80 5.66 -19.96
C GLN A 26 8.46 5.09 -18.57
N LYS A 27 9.06 3.96 -18.18
CA LYS A 27 8.92 3.33 -16.85
C LYS A 27 9.37 4.26 -15.74
N SER A 28 10.49 4.96 -15.95
CA SER A 28 10.97 5.94 -14.97
C SER A 28 9.97 7.09 -14.77
N GLU A 29 9.39 7.62 -15.85
CA GLU A 29 8.37 8.67 -15.73
C GLU A 29 7.04 8.13 -15.17
N SER A 30 6.65 6.89 -15.49
CA SER A 30 5.49 6.21 -14.88
C SER A 30 5.63 6.09 -13.36
N ILE A 31 6.80 5.67 -12.88
CA ILE A 31 7.12 5.60 -11.45
C ILE A 31 7.09 6.99 -10.83
N LEU A 32 7.63 8.01 -11.51
CA LEU A 32 7.59 9.39 -11.03
C LEU A 32 6.15 9.92 -10.88
N CYS A 33 5.31 9.69 -11.88
CA CYS A 33 3.90 10.07 -11.86
C CYS A 33 3.14 9.37 -10.72
N TRP A 34 3.40 8.08 -10.50
CA TRP A 34 2.82 7.34 -9.38
C TRP A 34 3.32 7.81 -8.01
N LEU A 35 4.62 8.14 -7.87
CA LEU A 35 5.15 8.67 -6.62
C LEU A 35 4.45 9.97 -6.22
N LEU A 36 4.19 10.85 -7.20
CA LEU A 36 3.63 12.18 -6.94
C LEU A 36 2.10 12.22 -6.86
N SER A 37 1.39 11.15 -7.24
CA SER A 37 -0.07 11.14 -7.38
C SER A 37 -0.80 11.56 -6.09
N HIS A 38 -0.42 10.98 -4.96
CA HIS A 38 -1.08 11.22 -3.67
C HIS A 38 -0.85 12.61 -3.10
N GLU A 39 0.30 13.21 -3.39
CA GLU A 39 0.69 14.51 -2.85
C GLU A 39 -0.01 15.66 -3.59
N THR A 40 -0.56 15.38 -4.79
CA THR A 40 -1.35 16.36 -5.54
C THR A 40 -2.82 16.43 -5.12
N GLU A 41 -3.34 15.40 -4.45
CA GLU A 41 -4.75 15.32 -4.02
C GLU A 41 -4.96 15.83 -2.59
N THR A 42 -3.97 15.66 -1.71
CA THR A 42 -4.00 16.21 -0.36
C THR A 42 -3.61 17.69 -0.41
N ASN A 43 -4.61 18.53 -0.72
CA ASN A 43 -4.54 20.00 -0.65
C ASN A 43 -4.38 20.51 0.81
N SER A 44 -3.75 19.73 1.69
CA SER A 44 -3.45 20.10 3.07
C SER A 44 -2.35 21.15 3.09
N LEU A 45 -2.77 22.34 3.47
CA LEU A 45 -2.13 23.66 3.55
C LEU A 45 -0.79 23.78 4.31
N SER A 46 0.02 22.72 4.45
CA SER A 46 1.25 22.78 5.26
C SER A 46 2.24 21.63 5.01
N HIS A 47 2.47 21.24 3.76
CA HIS A 47 3.46 20.22 3.47
C HIS A 47 4.88 20.80 3.41
N ASP A 48 5.60 20.69 4.52
CA ASP A 48 7.06 20.69 4.52
C ASP A 48 7.57 19.68 3.47
N LEU A 49 8.42 20.15 2.57
CA LEU A 49 8.98 19.35 1.48
C LEU A 49 9.77 18.15 2.01
N ALA A 50 10.37 18.24 3.19
CA ALA A 50 11.08 17.12 3.79
C ALA A 50 10.11 15.99 4.15
N SER A 51 8.99 16.31 4.80
CA SER A 51 7.93 15.35 5.13
C SER A 51 7.32 14.68 3.88
N VAL A 52 7.12 15.43 2.79
CA VAL A 52 6.68 14.87 1.50
C VAL A 52 7.74 13.91 0.96
N ASN A 53 9.00 14.36 0.93
CA ASN A 53 10.11 13.56 0.43
C ASN A 53 10.29 12.25 1.23
N GLU A 54 10.07 12.26 2.54
CA GLU A 54 10.09 11.04 3.37
C GLU A 54 9.00 10.05 2.96
N ARG A 55 7.78 10.52 2.68
CA ARG A 55 6.70 9.65 2.16
C ARG A 55 7.04 9.07 0.80
N LEU A 56 7.56 9.89 -0.11
CA LEU A 56 8.03 9.42 -1.43
C LEU A 56 9.14 8.37 -1.28
N ASN A 57 10.08 8.59 -0.36
CA ASN A 57 11.14 7.63 -0.02
C ASN A 57 10.58 6.31 0.47
N TYR A 58 9.62 6.36 1.39
CA TYR A 58 8.98 5.17 1.93
C TYR A 58 8.28 4.37 0.82
N ARG A 59 7.47 5.06 0.00
CA ARG A 59 6.74 4.46 -1.13
C ARG A 59 7.68 3.86 -2.18
N TYR A 60 8.73 4.60 -2.57
CA TYR A 60 9.73 4.11 -3.52
C TYR A 60 10.49 2.90 -2.99
N ARG A 61 10.84 2.90 -1.69
CA ARG A 61 11.53 1.79 -1.06
C ARG A 61 10.69 0.52 -1.09
N ILE A 62 9.39 0.61 -0.82
CA ILE A 62 8.45 -0.52 -0.93
C ILE A 62 8.49 -1.10 -2.36
N LEU A 63 8.29 -0.24 -3.37
CA LEU A 63 8.28 -0.65 -4.77
C LEU A 63 9.58 -1.38 -5.14
N ARG A 64 10.73 -0.73 -4.91
CA ARG A 64 12.04 -1.23 -5.34
C ARG A 64 12.45 -2.51 -4.63
N GLN A 65 12.17 -2.64 -3.33
CA GLN A 65 12.65 -3.78 -2.55
C GLN A 65 11.80 -5.03 -2.71
N ARG A 66 10.51 -4.91 -3.04
CA ARG A 66 9.56 -6.03 -2.97
C ARG A 66 8.84 -6.37 -4.26
N TYR A 67 8.67 -5.41 -5.17
CA TYR A 67 7.71 -5.55 -6.26
C TYR A 67 8.29 -5.26 -7.64
N LEU A 68 9.31 -4.40 -7.72
CA LEU A 68 9.97 -4.12 -8.99
C LEU A 68 10.72 -5.36 -9.48
N TYR A 69 10.44 -5.79 -10.72
CA TYR A 69 10.99 -6.99 -11.36
C TYR A 69 10.65 -8.32 -10.69
N VAL A 70 9.64 -8.34 -9.84
CA VAL A 70 9.16 -9.57 -9.19
C VAL A 70 7.93 -10.09 -9.93
N ASP A 71 7.82 -11.41 -10.08
CA ASP A 71 6.65 -12.05 -10.65
C ASP A 71 5.39 -11.78 -9.78
N SER A 72 4.21 -11.87 -10.38
CA SER A 72 2.95 -11.56 -9.69
C SER A 72 2.67 -12.47 -8.48
N HIS A 73 3.01 -13.76 -8.58
CA HIS A 73 2.79 -14.71 -7.51
C HIS A 73 3.75 -14.44 -6.33
N GLN A 74 5.04 -14.25 -6.61
CA GLN A 74 6.02 -13.84 -5.60
C GLN A 74 5.67 -12.48 -4.97
N ALA A 75 5.24 -11.51 -5.77
CA ALA A 75 4.81 -10.20 -5.29
C ALA A 75 3.64 -10.32 -4.30
N TYR A 76 2.64 -11.16 -4.61
CA TYR A 76 1.56 -11.45 -3.68
C TYR A 76 2.07 -12.09 -2.38
N GLY A 77 2.96 -13.08 -2.48
CA GLY A 77 3.61 -13.69 -1.32
C GLY A 77 4.36 -12.68 -0.44
N HIS A 78 5.09 -11.75 -1.06
CA HIS A 78 5.79 -10.66 -0.37
C HIS A 78 4.81 -9.75 0.38
N LEU A 79 3.68 -9.38 -0.25
CA LEU A 79 2.66 -8.56 0.40
C LEU A 79 2.10 -9.25 1.63
N ILE A 80 1.59 -10.49 1.49
CA ILE A 80 0.94 -11.20 2.60
C ILE A 80 1.92 -11.44 3.74
N SER A 81 3.16 -11.87 3.44
CA SER A 81 4.20 -12.07 4.45
C SER A 81 4.58 -10.77 5.15
N ARG A 82 4.66 -9.66 4.43
CA ARG A 82 4.96 -8.35 5.00
C ARG A 82 3.86 -7.86 5.94
N LEU A 83 2.60 -8.02 5.55
CA LEU A 83 1.47 -7.63 6.39
C LEU A 83 1.38 -8.53 7.63
N GLY A 84 1.61 -9.84 7.48
CA GLY A 84 1.63 -10.77 8.61
C GLY A 84 2.72 -10.49 9.62
N SER A 85 3.94 -10.23 9.14
CA SER A 85 5.06 -9.87 10.02
C SER A 85 4.82 -8.57 10.80
N VAL A 86 4.14 -7.58 10.22
CA VAL A 86 3.75 -6.37 10.96
C VAL A 86 2.71 -6.67 12.04
N LEU A 87 1.70 -7.50 11.73
CA LEU A 87 0.68 -7.89 12.70
C LEU A 87 1.26 -8.70 13.86
N VAL A 88 2.17 -9.63 13.57
CA VAL A 88 2.90 -10.39 14.59
C VAL A 88 3.78 -9.48 15.44
N GLY A 89 4.22 -8.32 14.96
CA GLY A 89 4.97 -7.35 15.78
C GLY A 89 4.15 -6.68 16.89
N ILE A 90 2.83 -6.90 16.95
CA ILE A 90 1.93 -6.13 17.80
C ILE A 90 1.34 -7.04 18.87
N ALA A 91 1.72 -6.78 20.14
CA ALA A 91 1.44 -7.67 21.25
C ALA A 91 -0.06 -7.98 21.46
N SER A 92 -0.95 -7.01 21.23
CA SER A 92 -2.40 -7.22 21.32
C SER A 92 -2.92 -8.17 20.24
N VAL A 93 -2.38 -8.04 19.03
CA VAL A 93 -2.70 -8.90 17.89
C VAL A 93 -2.13 -10.31 18.12
N GLN A 94 -0.88 -10.44 18.56
CA GLN A 94 -0.29 -11.74 18.92
C GLN A 94 -1.11 -12.50 19.96
N ARG A 95 -1.54 -11.82 21.03
CA ARG A 95 -2.34 -12.44 22.10
C ARG A 95 -3.66 -12.98 21.56
N TRP A 96 -4.32 -12.17 20.74
CA TRP A 96 -5.57 -12.55 20.10
C TRP A 96 -5.40 -13.68 19.08
N MET A 97 -4.33 -13.64 18.26
CA MET A 97 -4.04 -14.70 17.30
C MET A 97 -3.81 -16.03 17.99
N LYS A 98 -3.06 -16.07 19.10
CA LYS A 98 -2.87 -17.29 19.91
C LYS A 98 -4.16 -17.84 20.51
N GLN A 99 -5.18 -17.00 20.71
CA GLN A 99 -6.47 -17.41 21.27
C GLN A 99 -7.46 -17.91 20.20
N ARG A 100 -7.31 -17.48 18.95
CA ARG A 100 -8.31 -17.70 17.89
C ARG A 100 -7.81 -18.47 16.68
N PHE A 101 -6.49 -18.52 16.47
CA PHE A 101 -5.87 -19.27 15.39
C PHE A 101 -4.83 -20.23 15.95
N ASN A 102 -4.89 -21.46 15.46
CA ASN A 102 -4.02 -22.54 15.89
C ASN A 102 -2.79 -22.68 14.97
N SER A 103 -2.75 -21.95 13.85
CA SER A 103 -1.64 -22.02 12.88
C SER A 103 -1.27 -20.68 12.23
N GLN A 104 -0.03 -20.58 11.75
CA GLN A 104 0.42 -19.49 10.87
C GLN A 104 -0.37 -19.44 9.55
N HIS A 105 -0.88 -20.58 9.07
CA HIS A 105 -1.65 -20.64 7.83
C HIS A 105 -3.01 -19.94 7.95
N GLU A 106 -3.70 -20.09 9.08
CA GLU A 106 -4.97 -19.39 9.34
C GLU A 106 -4.79 -17.87 9.45
N THR A 107 -3.67 -17.45 10.05
CA THR A 107 -3.26 -16.04 10.09
C THR A 107 -3.09 -15.48 8.67
N LEU A 108 -2.33 -16.18 7.82
CA LEU A 108 -2.08 -15.74 6.45
C LEU A 108 -3.39 -15.69 5.66
N ARG A 109 -4.25 -16.71 5.81
CA ARG A 109 -5.57 -16.74 5.18
C ARG A 109 -6.44 -15.55 5.58
N LEU A 110 -6.46 -15.19 6.86
CA LEU A 110 -7.20 -14.04 7.33
C LEU A 110 -6.68 -12.73 6.72
N ILE A 111 -5.36 -12.56 6.62
CA ILE A 111 -4.76 -11.39 5.98
C ILE A 111 -5.16 -11.33 4.51
N GLN A 112 -5.14 -12.47 3.82
CA GLN A 112 -5.61 -12.55 2.43
C GLN A 112 -7.06 -12.09 2.30
N ILE A 113 -7.94 -12.54 3.20
CA ILE A 113 -9.35 -12.13 3.21
C ILE A 113 -9.47 -10.62 3.44
N VAL A 114 -8.80 -10.06 4.44
CA VAL A 114 -8.88 -8.63 4.74
C VAL A 114 -8.31 -7.78 3.58
N VAL A 115 -7.22 -8.22 2.95
CA VAL A 115 -6.66 -7.55 1.77
C VAL A 115 -7.62 -7.61 0.59
N GLN A 116 -8.25 -8.77 0.35
CA GLN A 116 -9.24 -8.92 -0.72
C GLN A 116 -10.46 -8.03 -0.48
N GLU A 117 -10.99 -8.00 0.74
CA GLU A 117 -12.08 -7.12 1.16
C GLU A 117 -11.73 -5.63 0.96
N LEU A 118 -10.48 -5.24 1.27
CA LEU A 118 -9.99 -3.89 1.00
C LEU A 118 -9.94 -3.59 -0.50
N LEU A 119 -9.47 -4.53 -1.30
CA LEU A 119 -9.43 -4.38 -2.75
C LEU A 119 -10.84 -4.25 -3.32
N ASP A 120 -11.82 -4.99 -2.82
CA ASP A 120 -13.16 -5.00 -3.40
C ASP A 120 -14.01 -3.82 -2.93
N ASN A 121 -13.91 -3.45 -1.64
CA ASN A 121 -14.88 -2.56 -1.00
C ASN A 121 -14.31 -1.23 -0.48
N ASP A 122 -12.98 -1.05 -0.38
CA ASP A 122 -12.42 0.20 0.15
C ASP A 122 -12.31 1.30 -0.93
N VAL A 123 -13.24 2.24 -0.89
CA VAL A 123 -13.31 3.38 -1.82
C VAL A 123 -12.03 4.22 -1.83
N ASN A 124 -11.35 4.38 -0.68
CA ASN A 124 -10.14 5.17 -0.59
C ASN A 124 -8.97 4.44 -1.24
N LEU A 125 -8.81 3.13 -1.00
CA LEU A 125 -7.82 2.32 -1.69
C LEU A 125 -8.07 2.31 -3.21
N GLN A 126 -9.32 2.17 -3.63
CA GLN A 126 -9.71 2.21 -5.04
C GLN A 126 -9.37 3.55 -5.71
N LYS A 127 -9.55 4.68 -5.01
CA LYS A 127 -9.09 5.99 -5.51
C LYS A 127 -7.57 6.03 -5.74
N ARG A 128 -6.78 5.30 -4.94
CA ARG A 128 -5.33 5.21 -5.12
C ARG A 128 -4.91 4.29 -6.27
N ILE A 129 -5.63 3.19 -6.47
CA ILE A 129 -5.29 2.17 -7.47
C ILE A 129 -5.74 2.58 -8.88
N LYS A 130 -6.96 3.11 -9.03
CA LYS A 130 -7.56 3.40 -10.35
C LYS A 130 -6.68 4.26 -11.27
N PRO A 131 -5.98 5.30 -10.79
CA PRO A 131 -5.11 6.12 -11.64
C PRO A 131 -3.87 5.40 -12.18
N ILE A 132 -3.47 4.25 -11.61
CA ILE A 132 -2.22 3.55 -12.00
C ILE A 132 -2.23 3.13 -13.46
N SER A 133 -3.39 2.78 -14.03
CA SER A 133 -3.54 2.47 -15.45
C SER A 133 -3.22 3.66 -16.38
N ARG A 134 -3.29 4.89 -15.86
CA ARG A 134 -2.91 6.10 -16.62
C ARG A 134 -1.41 6.35 -16.60
N TYR A 135 -0.69 5.80 -15.63
CA TYR A 135 0.75 6.02 -15.50
C TYR A 135 1.56 5.07 -16.38
N THR A 136 1.10 3.84 -16.59
CA THR A 136 1.84 2.81 -17.34
C THR A 136 0.92 1.86 -18.09
N THR A 137 1.34 1.45 -19.29
CA THR A 137 0.75 0.36 -20.07
C THR A 137 1.49 -0.97 -19.88
N ASP A 138 2.68 -0.97 -19.28
CA ASP A 138 3.43 -2.18 -18.94
C ASP A 138 2.68 -2.95 -17.82
N PRO A 139 2.21 -4.20 -18.08
CA PRO A 139 1.47 -4.98 -17.10
C PRO A 139 2.27 -5.37 -15.86
N SER A 140 3.57 -5.60 -16.00
CA SER A 140 4.46 -5.94 -14.88
C SER A 140 4.65 -4.73 -13.97
N LEU A 141 4.91 -3.55 -14.55
CA LEU A 141 5.03 -2.32 -13.77
C LEU A 141 3.69 -1.97 -13.12
N HIS A 142 2.59 -2.09 -13.86
CA HIS A 142 1.25 -1.83 -13.33
C HIS A 142 1.00 -2.63 -12.04
N LYS A 143 1.21 -3.95 -12.07
CA LYS A 143 1.04 -4.81 -10.90
C LYS A 143 1.97 -4.41 -9.75
N ALA A 144 3.24 -4.12 -10.03
CA ALA A 144 4.20 -3.71 -9.02
C ALA A 144 3.75 -2.42 -8.29
N LEU A 145 3.22 -1.44 -9.04
CA LEU A 145 2.68 -0.20 -8.47
C LEU A 145 1.42 -0.46 -7.64
N VAL A 146 0.53 -1.36 -8.09
CA VAL A 146 -0.66 -1.77 -7.31
C VAL A 146 -0.24 -2.40 -5.98
N PHE A 147 0.66 -3.39 -5.99
CA PHE A 147 1.12 -4.05 -4.77
C PHE A 147 1.79 -3.07 -3.80
N ALA A 148 2.66 -2.19 -4.31
CA ALA A 148 3.29 -1.16 -3.48
C ALA A 148 2.28 -0.20 -2.84
N THR A 149 1.23 0.17 -3.59
CA THR A 149 0.14 1.03 -3.11
C THR A 149 -0.67 0.35 -2.02
N VAL A 150 -1.01 -0.93 -2.19
CA VAL A 150 -1.75 -1.72 -1.19
C VAL A 150 -0.93 -1.87 0.10
N GLU A 151 0.36 -2.21 -0.01
CA GLU A 151 1.24 -2.31 1.16
C GLU A 151 1.32 -0.97 1.91
N GLU A 152 1.59 0.13 1.20
CA GLU A 152 1.65 1.46 1.81
C GLU A 152 0.34 1.80 2.53
N TYR A 153 -0.79 1.58 1.86
CA TYR A 153 -2.12 1.87 2.41
C TYR A 153 -2.41 1.07 3.68
N CYS A 154 -2.13 -0.24 3.67
CA CYS A 154 -2.35 -1.12 4.82
C CYS A 154 -1.47 -0.72 6.02
N LEU A 155 -0.25 -0.24 5.76
CA LEU A 155 0.73 0.13 6.77
C LEU A 155 0.66 1.61 7.19
N GLN A 156 -0.20 2.41 6.55
CA GLN A 156 -0.42 3.79 6.93
C GLN A 156 -0.91 3.85 8.38
N LYS A 157 -0.27 4.70 9.20
CA LYS A 157 -0.63 4.86 10.61
C LYS A 157 -1.93 5.66 10.74
N VAL A 158 -2.89 5.10 11.45
CA VAL A 158 -4.13 5.72 11.90
C VAL A 158 -4.21 5.54 13.41
N HIS A 159 -4.25 6.63 14.17
CA HIS A 159 -4.17 6.62 15.64
C HIS A 159 -2.98 5.78 16.17
N ASN A 160 -1.80 5.98 15.60
CA ASN A 160 -0.54 5.28 15.94
C ASN A 160 -0.53 3.76 15.67
N GLN A 161 -1.52 3.22 14.96
CA GLN A 161 -1.61 1.82 14.55
C GLN A 161 -1.76 1.69 13.03
N PRO A 162 -1.19 0.66 12.39
CA PRO A 162 -1.47 0.37 10.98
C PRO A 162 -2.98 0.28 10.68
N LEU A 163 -3.42 0.87 9.57
CA LEU A 163 -4.81 0.78 9.08
C LEU A 163 -5.30 -0.68 9.02
N LEU A 164 -4.42 -1.60 8.64
CA LEU A 164 -4.70 -3.02 8.58
C LEU A 164 -5.29 -3.57 9.89
N ILE A 165 -4.88 -3.08 11.06
CA ILE A 165 -5.38 -3.57 12.35
C ILE A 165 -6.82 -3.13 12.59
N HIS A 166 -7.14 -1.89 12.23
CA HIS A 166 -8.51 -1.38 12.34
C HIS A 166 -9.45 -2.19 11.45
N ARG A 167 -9.01 -2.46 10.22
CA ARG A 167 -9.75 -3.29 9.25
C ARG A 167 -9.90 -4.73 9.72
N LEU A 168 -8.84 -5.29 10.26
CA LEU A 168 -8.89 -6.63 10.84
C LEU A 168 -9.88 -6.70 12.00
N ARG A 169 -9.86 -5.73 12.93
CA ARG A 169 -10.83 -5.67 14.03
C ARG A 169 -12.26 -5.56 13.52
N GLN A 170 -12.49 -4.70 12.53
CA GLN A 170 -13.81 -4.53 11.92
C GLN A 170 -14.31 -5.82 11.27
N TYR A 171 -13.45 -6.51 10.50
CA TYR A 171 -13.79 -7.79 9.88
C TYR A 171 -14.15 -8.85 10.94
N LEU A 172 -13.44 -8.90 12.05
CA LEU A 172 -13.75 -9.86 13.11
C LEU A 172 -15.05 -9.54 13.83
N GLN A 173 -15.37 -8.25 14.01
CA GLN A 173 -16.64 -7.84 14.61
C GLN A 173 -17.82 -8.22 13.72
N SER A 174 -17.72 -8.07 12.39
CA SER A 174 -18.78 -8.49 11.47
C SER A 174 -18.95 -10.01 11.40
N GLN A 175 -17.88 -10.79 11.59
CA GLN A 175 -17.95 -12.26 11.67
C GLN A 175 -18.54 -12.76 13.00
N LEU A 176 -18.48 -11.97 14.07
CA LEU A 176 -19.02 -12.34 15.40
C LEU A 176 -20.49 -11.91 15.58
N HIS A 177 -21.00 -11.00 14.74
CA HIS A 177 -22.40 -10.57 14.71
C HIS A 177 -23.00 -10.73 13.30
N PRO A 178 -23.28 -11.96 12.82
CA PRO A 178 -23.95 -12.17 11.54
C PRO A 178 -25.42 -11.72 11.55
N GLU A 179 -26.03 -11.45 12.70
CA GLU A 179 -27.44 -11.07 12.80
C GLU A 179 -27.64 -9.58 13.08
N THR A 180 -27.63 -8.75 12.04
CA THR A 180 -28.42 -7.48 11.99
C THR A 180 -28.50 -6.85 10.58
N HIS A 181 -28.49 -7.64 9.52
CA HIS A 181 -28.85 -7.15 8.16
C HIS A 181 -29.90 -8.04 7.50
N GLN A 182 -30.97 -8.35 8.23
CA GLN A 182 -32.29 -8.71 7.71
C GLN A 182 -33.38 -8.17 8.66
N ALA A 183 -33.63 -6.86 8.62
CA ALA A 183 -34.90 -6.25 9.03
C ALA A 183 -34.83 -4.74 8.78
N ALA A 184 -35.29 -4.31 7.60
CA ALA A 184 -36.06 -3.09 7.34
C ALA A 184 -36.26 -2.95 5.82
#